data_AF-A0A1P8X9U0-F1
#
_entry.id   AF-A0A1P8X9U0-F1
#
_cell.length_a   1.000
_cell.length_b   1.000
_cell.length_c   1.000
_cell.angle_alpha   90.00
_cell.angle_beta   90.00
_cell.angle_gamma   90.00
#
_symmetry.space_group_name_H-M   'P 1'
#
loop_
_entity.id
_entity.type
_entity.pdbx_description
1 polymer ?
#
loop_
_entity_poly.entity_id
_entity_poly.type
_entity_poly.pdbx_seq_one_letter_code
_entity_poly.pdbx_strand_id
1 'polypeptide(L)'
;MTLVAALSRAARYGEYFETQLDSAPPPFDLGAALEARATRLGTTEARVAASALQYEFAERLWAVSLGAWAFGRVVPDLTALKYGCADDSTLILGFTAPVGTRADTPGEVAGLLYRNVVDVQLAPFHQLLRATVKMADGLLWGNAATALVLAARSASRARSCYAATALLLEQPPLAGRLTGPVATPKRRSCCLYYRTAAGRTCSDCPLPKVPA
;
A
#
# COMPACT_ATOMS: atom_id res chain seq x y z
N MET A 1 -21.36 -7.16 10.57
CA MET A 1 -20.61 -8.17 9.80
C MET A 1 -19.29 -8.43 10.51
N THR A 2 -18.78 -9.65 10.52
CA THR A 2 -17.45 -9.96 11.09
C THR A 2 -16.33 -9.44 10.18
N LEU A 3 -15.12 -9.28 10.72
CA LEU A 3 -13.95 -8.87 9.91
C LEU A 3 -13.65 -9.88 8.80
N VAL A 4 -13.66 -11.18 9.11
CA VAL A 4 -13.48 -12.27 8.14
C VAL A 4 -14.43 -12.11 6.95
N ALA A 5 -15.73 -11.94 7.21
CA ALA A 5 -16.70 -11.78 6.13
C ALA A 5 -16.53 -10.45 5.36
N ALA A 6 -16.03 -9.39 6.01
CA ALA A 6 -15.68 -8.13 5.35
C ALA A 6 -14.50 -8.30 4.38
N LEU A 7 -13.43 -8.98 4.83
CA LEU A 7 -12.24 -9.28 4.03
C LEU A 7 -12.59 -10.19 2.85
N SER A 8 -13.31 -11.29 3.08
CA SER A 8 -13.76 -12.19 2.01
C SER A 8 -14.67 -11.49 0.99
N ARG A 9 -15.47 -10.51 1.42
CA ARG A 9 -16.29 -9.71 0.51
C ARG A 9 -15.45 -8.72 -0.30
N ALA A 10 -14.45 -8.09 0.31
CA ALA A 10 -13.52 -7.18 -0.37
C ALA A 10 -12.70 -7.91 -1.44
N ALA A 11 -12.20 -9.11 -1.14
CA ALA A 11 -11.40 -9.95 -2.04
C ALA A 11 -12.08 -10.20 -3.41
N ARG A 12 -13.42 -10.25 -3.46
CA ARG A 12 -14.18 -10.45 -4.72
C ARG A 12 -14.05 -9.31 -5.73
N TYR A 13 -13.42 -8.20 -5.35
CA TYR A 13 -13.24 -7.01 -6.19
C TYR A 13 -11.83 -6.91 -6.79
N GLY A 14 -10.94 -7.86 -6.49
CA GLY A 14 -9.64 -8.01 -7.13
C GLY A 14 -8.54 -8.41 -6.16
N GLU A 15 -7.45 -8.91 -6.73
CA GLU A 15 -6.30 -9.51 -6.03
C GLU A 15 -5.66 -8.58 -4.97
N TYR A 16 -5.73 -7.27 -5.19
CA TYR A 16 -5.21 -6.26 -4.27
C TYR A 16 -5.94 -6.23 -2.92
N PHE A 17 -7.19 -6.72 -2.84
CA PHE A 17 -7.94 -6.88 -1.60
C PHE A 17 -7.72 -8.24 -0.92
N GLU A 18 -7.04 -9.18 -1.57
CA GLU A 18 -6.94 -10.55 -1.08
C GLU A 18 -6.02 -10.63 0.15
N THR A 19 -6.47 -11.44 1.11
CA THR A 19 -5.73 -11.81 2.32
C THR A 19 -5.93 -13.28 2.57
N GLN A 20 -4.86 -13.99 2.92
CA GLN A 20 -4.96 -15.35 3.43
C GLN A 20 -5.57 -15.33 4.83
N LEU A 21 -6.56 -16.20 5.01
CA LEU A 21 -7.22 -16.44 6.28
C LEU A 21 -6.87 -17.88 6.66
N ASP A 22 -6.53 -18.10 7.92
CA ASP A 22 -6.27 -19.43 8.49
C ASP A 22 -4.95 -20.12 8.06
N SER A 23 -4.10 -19.46 7.27
CA SER A 23 -2.73 -19.88 6.98
C SER A 23 -1.74 -18.71 7.14
N ALA A 24 -0.61 -18.96 7.79
CA ALA A 24 0.47 -17.98 7.82
C ALA A 24 1.10 -17.86 6.41
N PRO A 25 1.31 -16.64 5.89
CA PRO A 25 2.14 -16.43 4.71
C PRO A 25 3.53 -17.05 4.91
N PRO A 26 4.23 -17.40 3.82
CA PRO A 26 5.62 -17.84 3.90
C PRO A 26 6.48 -16.76 4.60
N PRO A 27 7.60 -17.13 5.24
CA PRO A 27 8.50 -16.16 5.85
C PRO A 27 8.94 -15.10 4.84
N PHE A 28 8.94 -13.84 5.26
CA PHE A 28 9.40 -12.74 4.41
C PHE A 28 10.93 -12.64 4.45
N ASP A 29 11.56 -12.90 3.31
CA ASP A 29 12.97 -12.58 3.07
C ASP A 29 13.05 -11.35 2.16
N LEU A 30 13.54 -10.23 2.72
CA LEU A 30 13.66 -8.99 1.96
C LEU A 30 14.66 -9.10 0.81
N GLY A 31 15.78 -9.79 0.99
CA GLY A 31 16.81 -9.94 -0.05
C GLY A 31 16.26 -10.68 -1.25
N ALA A 32 15.65 -11.85 -1.01
CA ALA A 32 15.02 -12.64 -2.05
C ALA A 32 13.86 -11.88 -2.74
N ALA A 33 13.04 -11.17 -1.97
CA ALA A 33 11.95 -10.36 -2.52
C ALA A 33 12.47 -9.24 -3.44
N LEU A 34 13.57 -8.57 -3.07
CA LEU A 34 14.19 -7.53 -3.89
C LEU A 34 14.81 -8.09 -5.17
N GLU A 35 15.51 -9.21 -5.09
CA GLU A 35 16.14 -9.86 -6.24
C GLU A 35 15.09 -10.31 -7.26
N ALA A 36 14.08 -11.04 -6.81
CA ALA A 36 13.01 -11.50 -7.70
C ALA A 36 12.24 -10.33 -8.31
N ARG A 37 12.03 -9.25 -7.53
CA ARG A 37 11.42 -8.02 -8.04
C ARG A 37 12.28 -7.32 -9.09
N ALA A 38 13.59 -7.25 -8.88
CA ALA A 38 14.53 -6.65 -9.82
C ALA A 38 14.53 -7.40 -11.16
N THR A 39 14.59 -8.74 -11.10
CA THR A 39 14.49 -9.64 -12.27
C THR A 39 13.19 -9.40 -13.03
N ARG A 40 12.04 -9.41 -12.34
CA ARG A 40 10.72 -9.21 -12.96
C ARG A 40 10.57 -7.84 -13.62
N LEU A 41 11.19 -6.82 -13.06
CA LEU A 41 11.16 -5.45 -13.59
C LEU A 41 12.24 -5.18 -14.65
N GLY A 42 13.14 -6.13 -14.90
CA GLY A 42 14.25 -5.97 -15.83
C GLY A 42 15.16 -4.80 -15.44
N THR A 43 15.53 -4.72 -14.16
CA THR A 43 16.41 -3.66 -13.63
C THR A 43 17.51 -4.26 -12.78
N THR A 44 18.69 -3.65 -12.80
CA THR A 44 19.81 -4.00 -11.91
C THR A 44 19.89 -3.08 -10.68
N GLU A 45 18.98 -2.10 -10.58
CA GLU A 45 18.98 -1.14 -9.48
C GLU A 45 18.11 -1.59 -8.31
N ALA A 46 18.75 -1.93 -7.20
CA ALA A 46 18.07 -2.35 -5.96
C ALA A 46 16.99 -1.35 -5.49
N ARG A 47 17.20 -0.04 -5.67
CA ARG A 47 16.23 1.00 -5.30
C ARG A 47 14.95 1.00 -6.15
N VAL A 48 15.03 0.54 -7.40
CA VAL A 48 13.86 0.42 -8.29
C VAL A 48 13.00 -0.75 -7.81
N ALA A 49 13.64 -1.88 -7.52
CA ALA A 49 12.98 -3.04 -6.91
C ALA A 49 12.35 -2.71 -5.55
N ALA A 50 13.10 -2.04 -4.66
CA ALA A 50 12.62 -1.62 -3.34
C ALA A 50 11.43 -0.65 -3.43
N SER A 51 11.47 0.33 -4.34
CA SER A 51 10.35 1.24 -4.59
C SER A 51 9.10 0.49 -5.02
N ALA A 52 9.22 -0.47 -5.95
CA ALA A 52 8.09 -1.25 -6.45
C ALA A 52 7.51 -2.20 -5.40
N LEU A 53 8.37 -2.89 -4.63
CA LEU A 53 7.95 -3.74 -3.52
C LEU A 53 7.21 -2.93 -2.45
N GLN A 54 7.74 -1.76 -2.09
CA GLN A 54 7.08 -0.88 -1.13
C GLN A 54 5.76 -0.32 -1.64
N TYR A 55 5.68 0.03 -2.92
CA TYR A 55 4.45 0.51 -3.52
C TYR A 55 3.35 -0.56 -3.46
N GLU A 56 3.66 -1.80 -3.88
CA GLU A 56 2.71 -2.92 -3.79
C GLU A 56 2.26 -3.17 -2.35
N PHE A 57 3.21 -3.17 -1.39
CA PHE A 57 2.85 -3.37 0.00
C PHE A 57 1.90 -2.28 0.52
N ALA A 58 2.21 -1.00 0.25
CA ALA A 58 1.34 0.11 0.64
C ALA A 58 -0.04 0.02 -0.01
N GLU A 59 -0.10 -0.26 -1.31
CA GLU A 59 -1.36 -0.41 -2.04
C GLU A 59 -2.23 -1.51 -1.45
N ARG A 60 -1.64 -2.66 -1.12
CA ARG A 60 -2.36 -3.77 -0.49
C ARG A 60 -2.83 -3.45 0.92
N LEU A 61 -2.01 -2.82 1.75
CA LEU A 61 -2.43 -2.42 3.10
C LEU A 61 -3.62 -1.46 3.05
N TRP A 62 -3.58 -0.46 2.15
CA TRP A 62 -4.70 0.46 1.95
C TRP A 62 -5.93 -0.25 1.40
N ALA A 63 -5.78 -1.09 0.39
CA ALA A 63 -6.87 -1.83 -0.22
C ALA A 63 -7.58 -2.73 0.79
N VAL A 64 -6.85 -3.59 1.50
CA VAL A 64 -7.40 -4.50 2.52
C VAL A 64 -8.16 -3.71 3.59
N SER A 65 -7.57 -2.63 4.10
CA SER A 65 -8.15 -1.88 5.22
C SER A 65 -9.35 -1.03 4.80
N LEU A 66 -9.27 -0.33 3.66
CA LEU A 66 -10.39 0.44 3.10
C LEU A 66 -11.50 -0.48 2.61
N GLY A 67 -11.16 -1.62 2.00
CA GLY A 67 -12.12 -2.61 1.52
C GLY A 67 -12.93 -3.22 2.66
N ALA A 68 -12.25 -3.70 3.73
CA ALA A 68 -12.93 -4.22 4.91
C ALA A 68 -13.90 -3.20 5.51
N TRP A 69 -13.50 -1.93 5.59
CA TRP A 69 -14.38 -0.88 6.07
C TRP A 69 -15.53 -0.56 5.10
N ALA A 70 -15.25 -0.43 3.80
CA ALA A 70 -16.26 -0.12 2.79
C ALA A 70 -17.37 -1.18 2.74
N PHE A 71 -17.01 -2.46 2.89
CA PHE A 71 -17.96 -3.56 2.79
C PHE A 71 -18.56 -3.98 4.12
N GLY A 72 -17.91 -3.69 5.25
CA GLY A 72 -18.32 -4.20 6.56
C GLY A 72 -18.29 -3.25 7.74
N ARG A 73 -17.86 -2.00 7.57
CA ARG A 73 -17.70 -1.01 8.65
C ARG A 73 -16.77 -1.47 9.76
N VAL A 74 -15.77 -2.30 9.42
CA VAL A 74 -14.74 -2.77 10.35
C VAL A 74 -13.37 -2.43 9.76
N VAL A 75 -12.53 -1.79 10.55
CA VAL A 75 -11.12 -1.54 10.22
C VAL A 75 -10.28 -2.67 10.85
N PRO A 76 -9.49 -3.42 10.06
CA PRO A 76 -8.64 -4.48 10.59
C PRO A 76 -7.55 -3.91 11.51
N ASP A 77 -7.28 -4.59 12.63
CA ASP A 77 -6.04 -4.40 13.38
C ASP A 77 -4.91 -5.12 12.63
N LEU A 78 -3.93 -4.36 12.18
CA LEU A 78 -2.82 -4.89 11.38
C LEU A 78 -1.64 -5.36 12.24
N THR A 79 -1.72 -5.32 13.57
CA THR A 79 -0.66 -5.83 14.45
C THR A 79 -0.46 -7.35 14.27
N ALA A 80 -1.55 -8.07 14.01
CA ALA A 80 -1.52 -9.51 13.72
C ALA A 80 -1.34 -9.84 12.22
N LEU A 81 -1.18 -8.83 11.37
CA LEU A 81 -0.93 -9.03 9.95
C LEU A 81 0.48 -9.61 9.76
N LYS A 82 0.55 -10.68 8.99
CA LYS A 82 1.79 -11.26 8.48
C LYS A 82 1.86 -11.04 6.99
N TYR A 83 3.08 -10.98 6.48
CA TYR A 83 3.33 -10.91 5.05
C TYR A 83 4.52 -11.76 4.67
N GLY A 84 4.52 -12.17 3.40
CA GLY A 84 5.52 -13.03 2.78
C GLY A 84 5.52 -12.84 1.26
N CYS A 85 6.34 -13.59 0.55
CA CYS A 85 6.31 -13.64 -0.91
C CYS A 85 6.10 -15.07 -1.38
N ALA A 86 5.27 -15.26 -2.40
CA ALA A 86 5.26 -16.49 -3.18
C ALA A 86 6.54 -16.61 -4.03
N ASP A 87 6.77 -17.80 -4.59
CA ASP A 87 7.92 -18.11 -5.45
C ASP A 87 7.99 -17.21 -6.70
N ASP A 88 6.82 -16.74 -7.17
CA ASP A 88 6.69 -15.79 -8.28
C ASP A 88 6.93 -14.32 -7.87
N SER A 89 7.36 -14.08 -6.62
CA SER A 89 7.57 -12.78 -5.97
C SER A 89 6.32 -11.94 -5.76
N THR A 90 5.14 -12.53 -5.88
CA THR A 90 3.88 -11.90 -5.50
C THR A 90 3.84 -11.77 -3.98
N LEU A 91 3.56 -10.57 -3.47
CA LEU A 91 3.41 -10.38 -2.04
C LEU A 91 2.20 -11.19 -1.57
N ILE A 92 2.22 -11.68 -0.34
CA ILE A 92 1.09 -12.34 0.30
C ILE A 92 0.86 -11.65 1.64
N LEU A 93 -0.38 -11.24 1.91
CA LEU A 93 -0.82 -10.74 3.20
C LEU A 93 -1.72 -11.79 3.84
N GLY A 94 -1.60 -11.99 5.15
CA GLY A 94 -2.44 -12.93 5.88
C GLY A 94 -2.62 -12.56 7.34
N PHE A 95 -3.72 -13.04 7.93
CA PHE A 95 -4.02 -12.86 9.34
C PHE A 95 -3.98 -14.21 10.07
N THR A 96 -3.24 -14.28 11.17
CA THR A 96 -3.28 -15.47 12.05
C THR A 96 -4.54 -15.47 12.92
N ALA A 97 -4.98 -14.29 13.37
CA ALA A 97 -6.20 -14.09 14.13
C ALA A 97 -6.79 -12.72 13.78
N PRO A 98 -7.70 -12.63 12.78
CA PRO A 98 -8.21 -11.36 12.31
C PRO A 98 -9.16 -10.74 13.35
N VAL A 99 -8.71 -9.62 13.95
CA VAL A 99 -9.52 -8.76 14.81
C VAL A 99 -9.61 -7.35 14.21
N GLY A 100 -10.69 -6.65 14.49
CA GLY A 100 -10.91 -5.32 13.93
C GLY A 100 -11.87 -4.49 14.74
N THR A 101 -11.80 -3.18 14.56
CA THR A 101 -12.61 -2.20 15.27
C THR A 101 -13.71 -1.67 14.37
N ARG A 102 -14.94 -1.58 14.88
CA ARG A 102 -16.04 -0.96 14.14
C ARG A 102 -15.82 0.55 14.07
N ALA A 103 -16.10 1.13 12.91
CA ALA A 103 -15.99 2.57 12.72
C ALA A 103 -17.01 3.02 11.67
N ASP A 104 -17.75 4.08 11.99
CA ASP A 104 -18.89 4.52 11.20
C ASP A 104 -18.63 5.86 10.51
N THR A 105 -17.77 6.69 11.09
CA THR A 105 -17.42 8.00 10.55
C THR A 105 -16.08 7.99 9.80
N PRO A 106 -15.90 8.87 8.79
CA PRO A 106 -14.61 9.03 8.13
C PRO A 106 -13.45 9.38 9.08
N GLY A 107 -13.71 10.13 10.15
CA GLY A 107 -12.69 10.55 11.13
C GLY A 107 -12.16 9.39 11.97
N GLU A 108 -13.06 8.56 12.51
CA GLU A 108 -12.67 7.34 13.24
C GLU A 108 -11.83 6.41 12.36
N VAL A 109 -12.26 6.25 11.11
CA VAL A 109 -11.58 5.38 10.14
C VAL A 109 -10.22 5.93 9.79
N ALA A 110 -10.10 7.24 9.52
CA ALA A 110 -8.82 7.87 9.26
C ALA A 110 -7.84 7.67 10.45
N GLY A 111 -8.32 7.83 11.69
CA GLY A 111 -7.49 7.60 12.89
C GLY A 111 -7.02 6.15 13.03
N LEU A 112 -7.93 5.18 12.83
CA LEU A 112 -7.58 3.75 12.90
C LEU A 112 -6.65 3.32 11.77
N LEU A 113 -6.91 3.78 10.54
CA LEU A 113 -6.06 3.52 9.38
C LEU A 113 -4.69 4.15 9.51
N TYR A 114 -4.59 5.36 10.06
CA TYR A 114 -3.32 5.99 10.35
C TYR A 114 -2.50 5.09 11.27
N ARG A 115 -3.03 4.72 12.44
CA ARG A 115 -2.34 3.83 13.38
C ARG A 115 -1.93 2.52 12.72
N ASN A 116 -2.88 1.83 12.09
CA ASN A 116 -2.67 0.45 11.65
C ASN A 116 -1.80 0.35 10.39
N VAL A 117 -1.94 1.28 9.44
CA VAL A 117 -1.19 1.24 8.18
C VAL A 117 0.09 2.06 8.27
N VAL A 118 0.03 3.28 8.81
CA VAL A 118 1.21 4.17 8.89
C VAL A 118 2.15 3.72 9.99
N ASP A 119 1.67 3.67 11.24
CA ASP A 119 2.55 3.44 12.39
C ASP A 119 2.95 1.96 12.54
N VAL A 120 1.99 1.04 12.42
CA VAL A 120 2.23 -0.40 12.68
C VAL A 120 2.92 -1.10 11.51
N GLN A 121 2.65 -0.69 10.26
CA GLN A 121 3.12 -1.43 9.07
C GLN A 121 4.13 -0.65 8.23
N LEU A 122 3.75 0.52 7.70
CA LEU A 122 4.58 1.24 6.74
C LEU A 122 5.84 1.84 7.36
N ALA A 123 5.75 2.47 8.53
CA ALA A 123 6.92 3.09 9.16
C ALA A 123 8.03 2.06 9.49
N PRO A 124 7.73 0.89 10.13
CA PRO A 124 8.72 -0.16 10.31
C PRO A 124 9.27 -0.72 9.00
N PHE A 125 8.41 -0.94 8.01
CA PHE A 125 8.85 -1.46 6.71
C PHE A 125 9.74 -0.47 5.96
N HIS A 126 9.45 0.82 6.04
CA HIS A 126 10.30 1.88 5.47
C HIS A 126 11.65 1.95 6.17
N GLN A 127 11.71 1.78 7.49
CA GLN A 127 12.97 1.69 8.24
C GLN A 127 13.79 0.49 7.78
N LEU A 128 13.17 -0.69 7.67
CA LEU A 128 13.81 -1.90 7.17
C LEU A 128 14.39 -1.69 5.76
N LEU A 129 13.58 -1.17 4.83
CA LEU A 129 14.04 -0.90 3.47
C LEU A 129 15.20 0.10 3.42
N ARG A 130 15.15 1.16 4.23
CA ARG A 130 16.19 2.19 4.26
C ARG A 130 17.49 1.71 4.90
N ALA A 131 17.42 0.71 5.78
CA ALA A 131 18.59 0.05 6.34
C ALA A 131 19.28 -0.87 5.32
N THR A 132 18.52 -1.44 4.37
CA THR A 132 19.05 -2.36 3.34
C THR A 132 19.43 -1.66 2.03
N VAL A 133 18.64 -0.67 1.60
CA VAL A 133 18.78 0.02 0.31
C VAL A 133 18.73 1.53 0.53
N LYS A 134 19.60 2.29 -0.15
CA LYS A 134 19.60 3.76 -0.08
C LYS A 134 18.33 4.33 -0.71
N MET A 135 17.32 4.55 0.11
CA MET A 135 16.01 5.06 -0.27
C MET A 135 15.76 6.44 0.32
N ALA A 136 15.20 7.34 -0.50
CA ALA A 136 14.74 8.65 -0.02
C ALA A 136 13.41 8.48 0.73
N ASP A 137 13.29 9.07 1.92
CA ASP A 137 12.08 9.00 2.74
C ASP A 137 10.83 9.52 1.99
N GLY A 138 10.97 10.66 1.31
CA GLY A 138 9.88 11.23 0.52
C GLY A 138 9.46 10.40 -0.70
N LEU A 139 10.31 9.48 -1.19
CA LEU A 139 9.91 8.52 -2.22
C LEU A 139 8.94 7.50 -1.62
N LEU A 140 9.28 6.90 -0.48
CA LEU A 140 8.46 5.85 0.14
C LEU A 140 7.09 6.40 0.59
N TRP A 141 7.06 7.59 1.22
CA TRP A 141 5.80 8.23 1.58
C TRP A 141 5.02 8.79 0.39
N GLY A 142 5.71 9.17 -0.69
CA GLY A 142 5.05 9.53 -1.96
C GLY A 142 4.33 8.35 -2.60
N ASN A 143 4.98 7.18 -2.62
CA ASN A 143 4.37 5.93 -3.04
C ASN A 143 3.19 5.56 -2.14
N ALA A 144 3.34 5.65 -0.82
CA ALA A 144 2.25 5.35 0.11
C ALA A 144 1.04 6.28 -0.06
N ALA A 145 1.26 7.58 -0.29
CA ALA A 145 0.18 8.54 -0.49
C ALA A 145 -0.58 8.30 -1.80
N THR A 146 0.12 8.01 -2.91
CA THR A 146 -0.56 7.72 -4.18
C THR A 146 -1.30 6.37 -4.12
N ALA A 147 -0.71 5.37 -3.48
CA ALA A 147 -1.32 4.07 -3.25
C ALA A 147 -2.63 4.18 -2.45
N LEU A 148 -2.68 5.06 -1.44
CA LEU A 148 -3.91 5.35 -0.69
C LEU A 148 -5.03 5.88 -1.61
N VAL A 149 -4.69 6.85 -2.48
CA VAL A 149 -5.67 7.42 -3.42
C VAL A 149 -6.19 6.35 -4.39
N LEU A 150 -5.31 5.50 -4.92
CA LEU A 150 -5.69 4.45 -5.86
C LEU A 150 -6.51 3.35 -5.18
N ALA A 151 -6.13 2.91 -3.99
CA ALA A 151 -6.92 1.97 -3.19
C ALA A 151 -8.33 2.51 -2.88
N ALA A 152 -8.44 3.80 -2.52
CA ALA A 152 -9.74 4.44 -2.28
C ALA A 152 -10.62 4.48 -3.54
N ARG A 153 -10.02 4.64 -4.73
CA ARG A 153 -10.75 4.53 -6.00
C ARG A 153 -11.24 3.12 -6.27
N SER A 154 -10.44 2.12 -5.99
CA SER A 154 -10.85 0.73 -6.17
C SER A 154 -11.93 0.31 -5.15
N ALA A 155 -11.90 0.89 -3.95
CA ALA A 155 -12.93 0.71 -2.92
C ALA A 155 -14.16 1.65 -3.07
N SER A 156 -14.18 2.52 -4.09
CA SER A 156 -15.00 3.76 -4.19
C SER A 156 -16.52 3.63 -4.21
N ARG A 157 -17.08 2.42 -4.02
CA ARG A 157 -18.54 2.24 -3.84
C ARG A 157 -19.08 2.94 -2.59
N ALA A 158 -18.22 3.47 -1.72
CA ALA A 158 -18.59 4.33 -0.60
C ALA A 158 -17.91 5.70 -0.70
N ARG A 159 -18.70 6.78 -0.88
CA ARG A 159 -18.24 8.20 -0.79
C ARG A 159 -17.44 8.47 0.48
N SER A 160 -17.67 7.68 1.54
CA SER A 160 -16.95 7.74 2.81
C SER A 160 -15.46 7.39 2.71
N CYS A 161 -15.03 6.57 1.73
CA CYS A 161 -13.59 6.26 1.51
C CYS A 161 -12.79 7.48 1.09
N TYR A 162 -13.36 8.34 0.25
CA TYR A 162 -12.69 9.59 -0.16
C TYR A 162 -12.56 10.57 1.00
N ALA A 163 -13.56 10.65 1.88
CA ALA A 163 -13.49 11.52 3.06
C ALA A 163 -12.38 11.07 4.03
N ALA A 164 -12.30 9.77 4.34
CA ALA A 164 -11.21 9.24 5.19
C ALA A 164 -9.83 9.43 4.53
N THR A 165 -9.75 9.24 3.21
CA THR A 165 -8.53 9.46 2.43
C THR A 165 -8.06 10.91 2.48
N ALA A 166 -8.97 11.88 2.35
CA ALA A 166 -8.63 13.30 2.44
C ALA A 166 -8.02 13.63 3.82
N LEU A 167 -8.67 13.17 4.90
CA LEU A 167 -8.18 13.36 6.26
C LEU A 167 -6.78 12.74 6.46
N LEU A 168 -6.54 11.53 5.95
CA LEU A 168 -5.23 10.87 6.02
C LEU A 168 -4.14 11.65 5.25
N LEU A 169 -4.48 12.20 4.08
CA LEU A 169 -3.54 12.98 3.25
C LEU A 169 -3.21 14.36 3.86
N GLU A 170 -3.94 14.82 4.86
CA GLU A 170 -3.63 16.03 5.63
C GLU A 170 -2.66 15.76 6.79
N GLN A 171 -2.43 14.49 7.15
CA GLN A 171 -1.56 14.11 8.27
C GLN A 171 -0.13 13.78 7.81
N PRO A 172 0.93 14.30 8.46
CA PRO A 172 2.27 13.78 8.29
C PRO A 172 2.30 12.28 8.61
N PRO A 173 3.10 11.45 7.91
CA PRO A 173 4.07 11.80 6.87
C PRO A 173 3.49 11.84 5.44
N LEU A 174 2.18 11.62 5.28
CA LEU A 174 1.47 11.64 3.99
C LEU A 174 1.19 13.06 3.49
N ALA A 175 1.11 14.03 4.42
CA ALA A 175 0.90 15.43 4.16
C ALA A 175 1.87 15.98 3.11
N GLY A 176 1.30 16.67 2.12
CA GLY A 176 2.07 17.38 1.10
C GLY A 176 2.91 16.48 0.19
N ARG A 177 2.62 15.17 0.08
CA ARG A 177 3.33 14.24 -0.83
C ARG A 177 2.76 14.21 -2.25
N LEU A 178 1.52 14.65 -2.41
CA LEU A 178 0.81 14.73 -3.69
C LEU A 178 0.49 16.19 -4.04
N THR A 179 0.23 16.42 -5.32
CA THR A 179 -0.26 17.69 -5.88
C THR A 179 -1.41 17.40 -6.84
N GLY A 180 -2.21 18.43 -7.11
CA GLY A 180 -3.39 18.30 -7.96
C GLY A 180 -4.57 17.61 -7.26
N PRO A 181 -5.70 17.43 -7.97
CA PRO A 181 -6.90 16.83 -7.41
C PRO A 181 -6.70 15.35 -7.04
N VAL A 182 -7.45 14.87 -6.04
CA VAL A 182 -7.47 13.43 -5.67
C VAL A 182 -7.89 12.52 -6.84
N ALA A 183 -8.63 13.04 -7.83
CA ALA A 183 -8.98 12.30 -9.05
C ALA A 183 -7.80 12.13 -10.03
N THR A 184 -6.80 13.00 -9.97
CA THR A 184 -5.65 13.05 -10.90
C THR A 184 -4.37 13.51 -10.17
N PRO A 185 -3.95 12.83 -9.10
CA PRO A 185 -2.83 13.28 -8.29
C PRO A 185 -1.52 13.12 -9.06
N LYS A 186 -0.58 14.01 -8.77
CA LYS A 186 0.82 13.87 -9.14
C LYS A 186 1.65 13.77 -7.87
N ARG A 187 2.52 12.77 -7.79
CA ARG A 187 3.49 12.67 -6.69
C ARG A 187 4.49 13.82 -6.78
N ARG A 188 5.01 14.24 -5.62
CA ARG A 188 6.14 15.19 -5.55
C ARG A 188 7.50 14.49 -5.57
N SER A 189 7.52 13.16 -5.55
CA SER A 189 8.72 12.33 -5.59
C SER A 189 8.63 11.30 -6.71
N CYS A 190 9.76 10.98 -7.33
CA CYS A 190 9.84 9.96 -8.38
C CYS A 190 9.87 8.56 -7.76
N CYS A 191 9.02 7.63 -8.23
CA CYS A 191 9.04 6.21 -7.80
C CYS A 191 10.06 5.36 -8.55
N LEU A 192 10.80 5.95 -9.50
CA LEU A 192 11.80 5.26 -10.32
C LEU A 192 11.23 4.21 -11.29
N TYR A 193 9.92 4.08 -11.46
CA TYR A 193 9.31 3.10 -12.38
C TYR A 193 9.80 3.21 -13.83
N TYR A 194 10.16 4.43 -14.27
CA TYR A 194 10.71 4.64 -15.61
C TYR A 194 12.06 3.94 -15.86
N ARG A 195 12.75 3.51 -14.79
CA ARG A 195 14.05 2.81 -14.82
C ARG A 195 13.89 1.28 -14.87
N THR A 196 12.66 0.80 -15.08
CA THR A 196 12.36 -0.60 -15.37
C THR A 196 12.44 -0.84 -16.88
N ALA A 197 12.44 -2.11 -17.31
CA ALA A 197 12.37 -2.47 -18.72
C ALA A 197 11.13 -1.91 -19.44
N ALA A 198 10.08 -1.49 -18.71
CA ALA A 198 8.92 -0.84 -19.30
C ALA A 198 9.25 0.53 -19.93
N GLY A 199 10.34 1.19 -19.52
CA GLY A 199 10.87 2.39 -20.16
C GLY A 199 9.87 3.55 -20.29
N ARG A 200 8.91 3.65 -19.36
CA ARG A 200 7.83 4.65 -19.41
C ARG A 200 7.54 5.29 -18.06
N THR A 201 6.95 6.47 -18.08
CA THR A 201 6.48 7.11 -16.85
C THR A 201 5.21 6.44 -16.31
N CYS A 202 4.97 6.64 -15.01
CA CYS A 202 3.73 6.27 -14.33
C CYS A 202 2.65 7.35 -14.53
N SER A 203 1.38 7.00 -14.35
CA SER A 203 0.25 7.93 -14.54
C SER A 203 0.31 9.16 -13.63
N ASP A 204 0.86 9.00 -12.43
CA ASP A 204 1.02 10.01 -11.39
C ASP A 204 2.47 10.54 -11.27
N CYS A 205 3.28 10.33 -12.31
CA CYS A 205 4.69 10.72 -12.33
C CYS A 205 4.87 12.25 -12.23
N PRO A 206 5.84 12.75 -11.43
CA PRO A 206 6.25 14.16 -11.46
C PRO A 206 7.05 14.53 -12.72
N LEU A 207 7.61 13.55 -13.43
CA LEU A 207 8.42 13.80 -14.62
C LEU A 207 7.51 14.02 -15.84
N PRO A 208 7.77 15.04 -16.66
CA PRO A 208 6.95 15.32 -17.85
C PRO A 208 7.15 14.28 -18.95
N LYS A 209 8.31 13.61 -18.98
CA LYS A 209 8.66 12.50 -19.86
C LYS A 209 9.78 11.67 -19.24
N VAL A 210 10.08 10.52 -19.85
CA VAL A 210 11.23 9.70 -19.46
C VAL A 210 12.51 10.54 -19.66
N PRO A 211 13.37 10.68 -18.63
CA PRO A 211 14.67 11.31 -18.78
C PRO A 211 15.51 10.60 -19.84
N ALA A 212 16.30 11.38 -20.59
CA ALA A 212 17.26 10.85 -21.55
C ALA A 212 18.36 10.04 -20.83
#